data_AF-A0A1A8X7P7-F1
#
_entry.id   AF-A0A1A8X7P7-F1
#
_cell.length_a   1.000
_cell.length_b   1.000
_cell.length_c   1.000
_cell.angle_alpha   90.00
_cell.angle_beta   90.00
_cell.angle_gamma   90.00
#
_symmetry.space_group_name_H-M   'P 1'
#
loop_
_entity.id
_entity.type
_entity.pdbx_description
1 polymer ?
#
loop_
_entity_poly.entity_id
_entity_poly.type
_entity_poly.pdbx_seq_one_letter_code
_entity_poly.pdbx_strand_id
1 'polypeptide(L)'
;MSRKSYNLGDSPSYIFNKELNSVIKSCKFCSYCDNVSTFLGDYGIIVLCYNFVNNLSKIYDDWNISTKLKDKRCNDLIYWWYNNLYYTYQKRCIPNCDNIAEAFSEVWKKITQSLGTYADRLCKNPFEPLLSFDSCKNMKKVSDYCENYEFIKDQLENTSANCAGYYYYLTESEDLYKETVSKCKTDGKKYCLNFDECHNYDPKILLNNSKCKLTEQTENERTRWEKEEEQIIPCRRGFECVSYDIINTSITFSDYRFISLIVLSIWAIILSCFFLYKFTPFGSFLNNILNKKNILKKNIHEEEFQELFESDSEDSSLNFNNREYRITYNHD
;
A
#
# COMPACT_ATOMS: atom_id res chain seq x y z
N MET A 1 -13.49 -1.74 -2.35
CA MET A 1 -12.69 -2.77 -3.03
C MET A 1 -13.63 -3.58 -3.90
N SER A 2 -13.35 -3.67 -5.21
CA SER A 2 -14.04 -4.66 -6.07
C SER A 2 -13.80 -6.04 -5.46
N ARG A 3 -14.87 -6.76 -5.09
CA ARG A 3 -14.78 -8.13 -4.55
C ARG A 3 -14.30 -9.16 -5.59
N LYS A 4 -14.02 -8.72 -6.83
CA LYS A 4 -13.70 -9.58 -7.97
C LYS A 4 -12.19 -9.75 -8.23
N SER A 5 -11.31 -9.00 -7.57
CA SER A 5 -9.86 -9.22 -7.69
C SER A 5 -9.37 -10.10 -6.54
N TYR A 6 -9.19 -11.40 -6.79
CA TYR A 6 -8.49 -12.27 -5.85
C TYR A 6 -7.00 -12.26 -6.17
N ASN A 7 -6.20 -11.65 -5.29
CA ASN A 7 -4.78 -11.99 -5.21
C ASN A 7 -4.70 -13.45 -4.75
N LEU A 8 -4.07 -14.33 -5.54
CA LEU A 8 -3.67 -15.65 -5.03
C LEU A 8 -2.60 -15.45 -3.95
N GLY A 9 -3.04 -15.24 -2.71
CA GLY A 9 -2.17 -15.02 -1.56
C GLY A 9 -1.23 -16.19 -1.25
N ASP A 10 -1.58 -17.38 -1.73
CA ASP A 10 -0.77 -18.60 -1.56
C ASP A 10 -0.02 -18.98 -2.84
N SER A 11 -0.12 -18.17 -3.92
CA SER A 11 0.64 -18.48 -5.14
C SER A 11 2.14 -18.32 -4.92
N PRO A 12 2.97 -19.17 -5.55
CA PRO A 12 4.42 -19.07 -5.47
C PRO A 12 4.96 -17.67 -5.88
N SER A 13 4.37 -17.07 -6.92
CA SER A 13 4.75 -15.72 -7.36
C SER A 13 4.46 -14.65 -6.29
N TYR A 14 3.30 -14.74 -5.63
CA TYR A 14 2.93 -13.81 -4.56
C TYR A 14 3.84 -13.96 -3.34
N ILE A 15 4.10 -15.20 -2.93
CA ILE A 15 4.97 -15.52 -1.79
C ILE A 15 6.37 -14.93 -2.04
N PHE A 16 6.96 -15.20 -3.20
CA PHE A 16 8.29 -14.67 -3.53
C PHE A 16 8.33 -13.13 -3.59
N ASN A 17 7.31 -12.50 -4.19
CA ASN A 17 7.21 -11.03 -4.20
C ASN A 17 7.14 -10.43 -2.79
N LYS A 18 6.45 -11.11 -1.85
CA LYS A 18 6.41 -10.71 -0.44
C LYS A 18 7.79 -10.89 0.22
N GLU A 19 8.48 -11.98 -0.08
CA GLU A 19 9.83 -12.24 0.43
C GLU A 19 10.85 -11.19 -0.03
N LEU A 20 10.77 -10.69 -1.26
CA LEU A 20 11.65 -9.62 -1.76
C LEU A 20 11.56 -8.33 -0.92
N ASN A 21 10.44 -8.12 -0.23
CA ASN A 21 10.20 -6.95 0.63
C ASN A 21 10.34 -7.25 2.13
N SER A 22 10.82 -8.44 2.50
CA SER A 22 11.00 -8.82 3.90
C SER A 22 12.13 -8.03 4.56
N VAL A 23 11.98 -7.68 5.84
CA VAL A 23 13.05 -7.09 6.65
C VAL A 23 14.30 -7.98 6.67
N ILE A 24 15.47 -7.38 6.50
CA ILE A 24 16.77 -8.05 6.59
C ILE A 24 17.03 -8.42 8.06
N LYS A 25 17.10 -9.72 8.35
CA LYS A 25 17.48 -10.23 9.69
C LYS A 25 18.98 -10.51 9.77
N SER A 26 19.53 -11.11 8.72
CA SER A 26 20.93 -11.42 8.52
C SER A 26 21.23 -11.27 7.04
N CYS A 27 22.45 -10.84 6.69
CA CYS A 27 22.81 -10.57 5.31
C CYS A 27 24.23 -11.05 5.00
N LYS A 28 24.32 -12.13 4.23
CA LYS A 28 25.60 -12.77 3.86
C LYS A 28 26.48 -11.89 2.98
N PHE A 29 25.87 -11.05 2.16
CA PHE A 29 26.54 -10.28 1.11
C PHE A 29 26.53 -8.76 1.32
N CYS A 30 26.04 -8.25 2.46
CA CYS A 30 25.89 -6.81 2.67
C CYS A 30 27.21 -6.04 2.69
N SER A 31 28.30 -6.65 3.19
CA SER A 31 29.62 -6.00 3.24
C SER A 31 30.17 -5.62 1.85
N TYR A 32 29.68 -6.25 0.78
CA TYR A 32 30.07 -5.90 -0.59
C TYR A 32 29.50 -4.54 -1.05
N CYS A 33 28.50 -4.00 -0.35
CA CYS A 33 27.92 -2.68 -0.63
C CYS A 33 28.69 -1.52 0.03
N ASP A 34 29.49 -1.76 1.08
CA ASP A 34 30.03 -0.69 1.93
C ASP A 34 31.10 0.17 1.26
N ASN A 35 31.84 -0.42 0.30
CA ASN A 35 33.02 0.21 -0.33
C ASN A 35 32.80 0.46 -1.84
N VAL A 36 31.61 0.95 -2.20
CA VAL A 36 31.28 1.32 -3.59
C VAL A 36 31.08 2.83 -3.64
N SER A 37 31.96 3.54 -4.37
CA SER A 37 31.99 5.00 -4.42
C SER A 37 30.66 5.62 -4.84
N THR A 38 29.97 5.02 -5.80
CA THR A 38 28.64 5.46 -6.28
C THR A 38 27.56 5.44 -5.19
N PHE A 39 27.73 4.63 -4.14
CA PHE A 39 26.76 4.54 -3.04
C PHE A 39 27.08 5.50 -1.90
N LEU A 40 28.32 6.02 -1.84
CA LEU A 40 28.76 6.91 -0.76
C LEU A 40 27.98 8.23 -0.81
N GLY A 41 27.35 8.58 0.31
CA GLY A 41 26.54 9.80 0.42
C GLY A 41 25.11 9.69 -0.09
N ASP A 42 24.71 8.55 -0.70
CA ASP A 42 23.32 8.29 -1.08
C ASP A 42 22.73 7.15 -0.23
N TYR A 43 22.10 7.54 0.89
CA TYR A 43 21.48 6.59 1.82
C TYR A 43 20.39 5.73 1.16
N GLY A 44 19.71 6.24 0.13
CA GLY A 44 18.69 5.47 -0.58
C GLY A 44 19.31 4.33 -1.38
N ILE A 45 20.37 4.63 -2.14
CA ILE A 45 21.05 3.66 -2.98
C ILE A 45 21.80 2.60 -2.15
N ILE A 46 22.45 2.98 -1.05
CA ILE A 46 23.13 1.99 -0.19
C ILE A 46 22.12 1.01 0.45
N VAL A 47 20.96 1.50 0.90
CA VAL A 47 19.89 0.64 1.43
C VAL A 47 19.30 -0.25 0.33
N LEU A 48 19.15 0.26 -0.89
CA LEU A 48 18.77 -0.56 -2.04
C LEU A 48 19.79 -1.68 -2.30
N CYS A 49 21.09 -1.38 -2.19
CA CYS A 49 22.14 -2.39 -2.34
C CYS A 49 22.02 -3.49 -1.29
N TYR A 50 21.88 -3.13 -0.01
CA TYR A 50 21.71 -4.12 1.06
C TYR A 50 20.51 -5.04 0.84
N ASN A 51 19.36 -4.49 0.44
CA ASN A 51 18.18 -5.29 0.11
C ASN A 51 18.39 -6.16 -1.13
N PHE A 52 19.04 -5.62 -2.17
CA PHE A 52 19.36 -6.37 -3.39
C PHE A 52 20.25 -7.59 -3.08
N VAL A 53 21.37 -7.40 -2.39
CA VAL A 53 22.30 -8.50 -2.10
C VAL A 53 21.73 -9.51 -1.10
N ASN A 54 20.86 -9.07 -0.18
CA ASN A 54 20.09 -9.97 0.68
C ASN A 54 19.08 -10.82 -0.10
N ASN A 55 18.36 -10.23 -1.06
CA ASN A 55 17.46 -10.98 -1.91
C ASN A 55 18.21 -11.93 -2.86
N LEU A 56 19.38 -11.50 -3.34
CA LEU A 56 20.29 -12.36 -4.11
C LEU A 56 20.77 -13.57 -3.28
N SER A 57 21.06 -13.41 -1.99
CA SER A 57 21.43 -14.55 -1.13
C SER A 57 20.28 -15.54 -0.94
N LYS A 58 19.02 -15.07 -0.85
CA LYS A 58 17.86 -15.98 -0.76
C LYS A 58 17.76 -16.89 -1.99
N ILE A 59 17.97 -16.35 -3.18
CA ILE A 59 17.98 -17.14 -4.43
C ILE A 59 19.16 -18.13 -4.42
N TYR A 60 20.33 -17.70 -3.97
CA TYR A 60 21.52 -18.55 -3.88
C TYR A 60 21.36 -19.71 -2.90
N ASP A 61 20.69 -19.47 -1.76
CA ASP A 61 20.49 -20.45 -0.70
C ASP A 61 19.31 -21.42 -0.99
N ASP A 62 18.54 -21.21 -2.06
CA ASP A 62 17.51 -22.16 -2.51
C ASP A 62 18.13 -23.25 -3.40
N TRP A 63 18.68 -24.29 -2.76
CA TRP A 63 19.41 -25.37 -3.44
C TRP A 63 18.55 -26.25 -4.36
N ASN A 64 17.23 -26.28 -4.15
CA ASN A 64 16.32 -27.16 -4.90
C ASN A 64 15.60 -26.42 -6.03
N ILE A 65 15.93 -25.16 -6.27
CA ILE A 65 15.26 -24.37 -7.30
C ILE A 65 15.58 -24.90 -8.69
N SER A 66 14.53 -25.15 -9.49
CA SER A 66 14.72 -25.52 -10.89
C SER A 66 15.35 -24.38 -11.68
N THR A 67 16.09 -24.69 -12.75
CA THR A 67 16.73 -23.65 -13.60
C THR A 67 15.69 -22.64 -14.12
N LYS A 68 14.50 -23.13 -14.46
CA LYS A 68 13.36 -22.33 -14.89
C LYS A 68 12.86 -21.36 -13.82
N LEU A 69 12.71 -21.83 -12.59
CA LEU A 69 12.32 -20.96 -11.48
C LEU A 69 13.44 -19.98 -11.13
N LYS A 70 14.70 -20.40 -11.18
CA LYS A 70 15.85 -19.52 -10.95
C LYS A 70 15.83 -18.31 -11.88
N ASP A 71 15.70 -18.54 -13.19
CA ASP A 71 15.67 -17.46 -14.18
C ASP A 71 14.49 -16.50 -13.95
N LYS A 72 13.33 -17.03 -13.55
CA LYS A 72 12.19 -16.21 -13.10
C LYS A 72 12.52 -15.37 -11.88
N ARG A 73 13.03 -15.98 -10.80
CA ARG A 73 13.38 -15.26 -9.56
C ARG A 73 14.41 -14.17 -9.81
N CYS A 74 15.35 -14.41 -10.72
CA CYS A 74 16.32 -13.41 -11.15
C CYS A 74 15.68 -12.24 -11.89
N ASN A 75 14.77 -12.49 -12.84
CA ASN A 75 14.02 -11.42 -13.48
C ASN A 75 13.15 -10.63 -12.48
N ASP A 76 12.49 -11.34 -11.56
CA ASP A 76 11.67 -10.74 -10.49
C ASP A 76 12.50 -9.82 -9.59
N LEU A 77 13.71 -10.23 -9.21
CA LEU A 77 14.65 -9.41 -8.44
C LEU A 77 15.03 -8.12 -9.17
N ILE A 78 15.23 -8.17 -10.49
CA ILE A 78 15.61 -7.00 -11.28
C ILE A 78 14.47 -6.05 -11.53
N TYR A 79 13.29 -6.59 -11.81
CA TYR A 79 12.07 -5.78 -11.81
C TYR A 79 11.85 -5.09 -10.45
N TRP A 80 12.04 -5.83 -9.35
CA TRP A 80 11.94 -5.29 -7.99
C TRP A 80 12.97 -4.19 -7.72
N TRP A 81 14.22 -4.38 -8.19
CA TRP A 81 15.28 -3.37 -8.08
C TRP A 81 14.89 -2.09 -8.81
N TYR A 82 14.44 -2.17 -10.07
CA TYR A 82 13.97 -1.01 -10.83
C TYR A 82 12.80 -0.30 -10.15
N ASN A 83 11.81 -1.05 -9.65
CA ASN A 83 10.67 -0.46 -8.97
C ASN A 83 11.09 0.33 -7.73
N ASN A 84 11.99 -0.22 -6.92
CA ASN A 84 12.45 0.49 -5.73
C ASN A 84 13.30 1.69 -6.11
N LEU A 85 14.19 1.54 -7.09
CA LEU A 85 14.99 2.65 -7.60
C LEU A 85 14.11 3.83 -8.06
N TYR A 86 13.06 3.53 -8.84
CA TYR A 86 12.18 4.54 -9.42
C TYR A 86 11.15 5.09 -8.42
N TYR A 87 10.40 4.22 -7.73
CA TYR A 87 9.26 4.63 -6.90
C TYR A 87 9.64 4.93 -5.45
N THR A 88 10.56 4.15 -4.88
CA THR A 88 10.96 4.32 -3.47
C THR A 88 12.00 5.43 -3.33
N TYR A 89 13.02 5.43 -4.20
CA TYR A 89 14.14 6.36 -4.11
C TYR A 89 14.09 7.50 -5.13
N GLN A 90 13.04 7.54 -5.96
CA GLN A 90 12.78 8.61 -6.94
C GLN A 90 13.94 8.86 -7.91
N LYS A 91 14.76 7.85 -8.17
CA LYS A 91 15.87 7.90 -9.13
C LYS A 91 15.34 7.50 -10.49
N ARG A 92 14.87 8.50 -11.25
CA ARG A 92 14.38 8.28 -12.61
C ARG A 92 15.52 7.86 -13.52
N CYS A 93 15.41 6.66 -14.06
CA CYS A 93 16.31 6.17 -15.10
C CYS A 93 15.77 6.50 -16.48
N ILE A 94 15.94 7.76 -16.90
CA ILE A 94 15.67 8.21 -18.26
C ILE A 94 16.79 9.18 -18.64
N PRO A 95 17.72 8.86 -19.57
CA PRO A 95 17.79 7.65 -20.40
C PRO A 95 18.71 6.54 -19.85
N ASN A 96 19.62 6.83 -18.90
CA ASN A 96 20.67 5.90 -18.46
C ASN A 96 20.65 5.67 -16.96
N CYS A 97 20.39 4.42 -16.52
CA CYS A 97 20.77 3.96 -15.18
C CYS A 97 22.27 3.60 -15.10
N ASP A 98 23.04 3.72 -16.18
CA ASP A 98 24.30 3.00 -16.39
C ASP A 98 25.26 3.09 -15.20
N ASN A 99 25.49 4.27 -14.62
CA ASN A 99 26.38 4.41 -13.46
C ASN A 99 25.90 3.64 -12.22
N ILE A 100 24.58 3.62 -11.96
CA ILE A 100 24.01 2.88 -10.83
C ILE A 100 24.03 1.39 -11.15
N ALA A 101 23.60 1.00 -12.35
CA ALA A 101 23.61 -0.39 -12.79
C ALA A 101 25.04 -0.98 -12.80
N GLU A 102 26.03 -0.20 -13.23
CA GLU A 102 27.45 -0.55 -13.20
C GLU A 102 27.94 -0.74 -11.77
N ALA A 103 27.59 0.15 -10.84
CA ALA A 103 27.92 -0.01 -9.43
C ALA A 103 27.32 -1.30 -8.82
N PHE A 104 26.08 -1.66 -9.16
CA PHE A 104 25.49 -2.93 -8.75
C PHE A 104 26.11 -4.14 -9.47
N SER A 105 26.52 -3.99 -10.74
CA SER A 105 27.28 -4.98 -11.51
C SER A 105 28.63 -5.27 -10.83
N GLU A 106 29.33 -4.24 -10.34
CA GLU A 106 30.58 -4.39 -9.58
C GLU A 106 30.38 -5.17 -8.28
N VAL A 107 29.32 -4.87 -7.51
CA VAL A 107 28.97 -5.63 -6.31
C VAL A 107 28.74 -7.10 -6.64
N TRP A 108 27.94 -7.37 -7.67
CA TRP A 108 27.68 -8.74 -8.13
C TRP A 108 28.97 -9.46 -8.56
N LYS A 109 29.88 -8.78 -9.26
CA LYS A 109 31.20 -9.32 -9.64
C LYS A 109 32.06 -9.67 -8.42
N LYS A 110 32.10 -8.81 -7.40
CA LYS A 110 32.84 -9.10 -6.15
C LYS A 110 32.27 -10.30 -5.41
N ILE A 111 30.94 -10.44 -5.36
CA ILE A 111 30.27 -11.60 -4.74
C ILE A 111 30.57 -12.89 -5.51
N THR A 112 30.50 -12.86 -6.85
CA THR A 112 30.73 -14.06 -7.65
C THR A 112 32.18 -14.52 -7.59
N GLN A 113 33.13 -13.57 -7.60
CA GLN A 113 34.56 -13.87 -7.39
C GLN A 113 34.83 -14.54 -6.06
N SER A 114 34.17 -14.12 -4.97
CA SER A 114 34.36 -14.72 -3.64
C SER A 114 33.73 -16.11 -3.51
N LEU A 115 32.65 -16.38 -4.26
CA LEU A 115 32.01 -17.70 -4.30
C LEU A 115 32.75 -18.71 -5.20
N GLY A 116 33.55 -18.23 -6.16
CA GLY A 116 34.29 -19.09 -7.08
C GLY A 116 33.36 -20.00 -7.89
N THR A 117 33.58 -21.32 -7.79
CA THR A 117 32.80 -22.33 -8.53
C THR A 117 31.33 -22.39 -8.13
N TYR A 118 30.96 -21.84 -6.97
CA TYR A 118 29.57 -21.82 -6.50
C TYR A 118 28.75 -20.64 -7.04
N ALA A 119 29.35 -19.77 -7.85
CA ALA A 119 28.69 -18.58 -8.40
C ALA A 119 27.56 -18.92 -9.40
N ASP A 120 27.55 -20.12 -9.97
CA ASP A 120 26.51 -20.63 -10.88
C ASP A 120 25.10 -20.71 -10.25
N ARG A 121 25.05 -20.76 -8.92
CA ARG A 121 23.83 -20.72 -8.11
C ARG A 121 23.21 -19.33 -8.02
N LEU A 122 24.01 -18.28 -8.20
CA LEU A 122 23.47 -16.93 -8.28
C LEU A 122 22.74 -16.70 -9.60
N CYS A 123 21.95 -15.63 -9.63
CA CYS A 123 21.55 -15.01 -10.89
C CYS A 123 22.78 -14.69 -11.72
N LYS A 124 22.74 -15.01 -13.02
CA LYS A 124 23.70 -14.45 -13.99
C LYS A 124 23.70 -12.93 -13.88
N ASN A 125 24.83 -12.28 -14.21
CA ASN A 125 24.98 -10.83 -14.03
C ASN A 125 23.75 -10.11 -14.57
N PRO A 126 22.89 -9.60 -13.70
CA PRO A 126 21.59 -9.16 -14.15
C PRO A 126 21.65 -7.79 -14.83
N PHE A 127 22.80 -7.14 -14.78
CA PHE A 127 23.04 -5.82 -15.34
C PHE A 127 23.83 -5.88 -16.66
N GLU A 128 24.16 -7.07 -17.18
CA GLU A 128 24.94 -7.25 -18.42
C GLU A 128 24.36 -8.36 -19.35
N PRO A 129 23.60 -8.01 -20.41
CA PRO A 129 23.13 -6.66 -20.75
C PRO A 129 21.99 -6.22 -19.82
N LEU A 130 21.94 -4.93 -19.50
CA LEU A 130 20.85 -4.35 -18.73
C LEU A 130 19.57 -4.31 -19.58
N LEU A 131 18.58 -5.13 -19.22
CA LEU A 131 17.26 -5.09 -19.84
C LEU A 131 16.48 -3.85 -19.39
N SER A 132 15.62 -3.33 -20.26
CA SER A 132 14.77 -2.18 -19.92
C SER A 132 13.73 -2.54 -18.86
N PHE A 133 13.30 -1.55 -18.08
CA PHE A 133 12.25 -1.73 -17.08
C PHE A 133 10.99 -2.42 -17.63
N ASP A 134 10.49 -1.96 -18.78
CA ASP A 134 9.31 -2.55 -19.42
C ASP A 134 9.54 -4.00 -19.87
N SER A 135 10.76 -4.34 -20.29
CA SER A 135 11.11 -5.71 -20.65
C SER A 135 11.05 -6.61 -19.41
N CYS A 136 11.68 -6.20 -18.31
CA CYS A 136 11.64 -6.94 -17.04
C CYS A 136 10.22 -7.06 -16.48
N LYS A 137 9.42 -5.98 -16.58
CA LYS A 137 8.01 -5.95 -16.18
C LYS A 137 7.17 -6.94 -16.97
N ASN A 138 7.32 -6.98 -18.29
CA ASN A 138 6.60 -7.91 -19.15
C ASN A 138 7.03 -9.37 -18.90
N MET A 139 8.33 -9.63 -18.81
CA MET A 139 8.88 -10.94 -18.44
C MET A 139 8.32 -11.42 -17.10
N LYS A 140 8.24 -10.51 -16.10
CA LYS A 140 7.66 -10.82 -14.81
C LYS A 140 6.18 -11.17 -14.93
N LYS A 141 5.37 -10.31 -15.55
CA LYS A 141 3.92 -10.53 -15.67
C LYS A 141 3.60 -11.87 -16.33
N VAL A 142 4.35 -12.22 -17.39
CA VAL A 142 4.18 -13.47 -18.12
C VAL A 142 4.67 -14.66 -17.30
N SER A 143 5.88 -14.62 -16.74
CA SER A 143 6.41 -15.75 -15.96
C SER A 143 5.66 -15.98 -14.64
N ASP A 144 5.13 -14.92 -14.00
CA ASP A 144 4.20 -15.02 -12.86
C ASP A 144 2.94 -15.80 -13.26
N TYR A 145 2.38 -15.50 -14.44
CA TYR A 145 1.26 -16.26 -14.98
C TYR A 145 1.60 -17.73 -15.20
N CYS A 146 2.74 -18.00 -15.84
CA CYS A 146 3.16 -19.36 -16.13
C CYS A 146 3.36 -20.21 -14.86
N GLU A 147 4.01 -19.64 -13.83
CA GLU A 147 4.22 -20.29 -12.54
C GLU A 147 2.89 -20.53 -11.80
N ASN A 148 2.03 -19.51 -11.78
CA ASN A 148 0.74 -19.61 -11.11
C ASN A 148 -0.19 -20.60 -11.80
N TYR A 149 -0.17 -20.69 -13.13
CA TYR A 149 -0.97 -21.67 -13.86
C TYR A 149 -0.57 -23.11 -13.50
N GLU A 150 0.73 -23.41 -13.46
CA GLU A 150 1.21 -24.74 -13.05
C GLU A 150 0.83 -25.05 -11.60
N PHE A 151 0.98 -24.07 -10.71
CA PHE A 151 0.53 -24.19 -9.32
C PHE A 151 -0.97 -24.48 -9.23
N ILE A 152 -1.82 -23.70 -9.90
CA ILE A 152 -3.26 -23.90 -9.88
C ILE A 152 -3.63 -25.27 -10.46
N LYS A 153 -2.98 -25.68 -11.56
CA LYS A 153 -3.19 -27.00 -12.16
C LYS A 153 -2.94 -28.11 -11.15
N ASP A 154 -1.79 -28.09 -10.48
CA ASP A 154 -1.42 -29.05 -9.42
C ASP A 154 -2.44 -29.04 -8.27
N GLN A 155 -2.81 -27.85 -7.78
CA GLN A 155 -3.80 -27.73 -6.72
C GLN A 155 -5.16 -28.30 -7.11
N LEU A 156 -5.59 -28.12 -8.37
CA LEU A 156 -6.86 -28.65 -8.87
C LEU A 156 -6.86 -30.18 -9.05
N GLU A 157 -5.73 -30.86 -8.99
CA GLU A 157 -5.68 -32.34 -8.96
C GLU A 157 -6.19 -32.90 -7.63
N ASN A 158 -6.00 -32.17 -6.52
CA ASN A 158 -6.46 -32.59 -5.20
C ASN A 158 -8.00 -32.58 -5.10
N THR A 159 -8.62 -33.68 -4.70
CA THR A 159 -10.09 -33.86 -4.63
C THR A 159 -10.81 -32.81 -3.80
N SER A 160 -10.19 -32.29 -2.72
CA SER A 160 -10.77 -31.27 -1.84
C SER A 160 -10.52 -29.83 -2.27
N ALA A 161 -9.83 -29.61 -3.39
CA ALA A 161 -9.45 -28.28 -3.83
C ALA A 161 -10.67 -27.39 -4.14
N ASN A 162 -10.60 -26.15 -3.68
CA ASN A 162 -11.57 -25.11 -3.96
C ASN A 162 -11.07 -24.23 -5.11
N CYS A 163 -11.84 -24.09 -6.19
CA CYS A 163 -11.48 -23.23 -7.32
C CYS A 163 -11.89 -21.75 -7.13
N ALA A 164 -12.61 -21.38 -6.07
CA ALA A 164 -13.11 -20.01 -5.88
C ALA A 164 -12.06 -18.92 -6.11
N GLY A 165 -10.89 -19.03 -5.45
CA GLY A 165 -9.80 -18.05 -5.64
C GLY A 165 -9.12 -18.13 -7.01
N TYR A 166 -9.03 -19.33 -7.58
CA TYR A 166 -8.38 -19.57 -8.87
C TYR A 166 -9.23 -19.11 -10.04
N TYR A 167 -10.54 -19.24 -9.94
CA TYR A 167 -11.52 -18.87 -10.97
C TYR A 167 -11.38 -17.41 -11.39
N TYR A 168 -11.33 -16.49 -10.42
CA TYR A 168 -11.15 -15.06 -10.70
C TYR A 168 -9.82 -14.77 -11.38
N TYR A 169 -8.73 -15.32 -10.85
CA TYR A 169 -7.40 -15.14 -11.42
C TYR A 169 -7.31 -15.66 -12.87
N LEU A 170 -7.83 -16.86 -13.13
CA LEU A 170 -7.83 -17.46 -14.47
C LEU A 170 -8.67 -16.63 -15.44
N THR A 171 -9.84 -16.15 -15.00
CA THR A 171 -10.71 -15.27 -15.80
C THR A 171 -10.03 -13.94 -16.13
N GLU A 172 -9.42 -13.28 -15.15
CA GLU A 172 -8.69 -12.02 -15.34
C GLU A 172 -7.42 -12.19 -16.20
N SER A 173 -6.87 -13.41 -16.26
CA SER A 173 -5.67 -13.72 -17.04
C SER A 173 -5.95 -14.08 -18.51
N GLU A 174 -7.21 -14.17 -18.94
CA GLU A 174 -7.57 -14.52 -20.32
C GLU A 174 -6.92 -13.60 -21.35
N ASP A 175 -7.00 -12.28 -21.14
CA ASP A 175 -6.47 -11.30 -22.09
C ASP A 175 -4.94 -11.31 -22.10
N LEU A 176 -4.31 -11.42 -20.91
CA LEU A 176 -2.87 -11.62 -20.81
C LEU A 176 -2.42 -12.85 -21.62
N TYR A 177 -3.16 -13.95 -21.53
CA TYR A 177 -2.86 -15.16 -22.27
C TYR A 177 -2.98 -14.96 -23.79
N LYS A 178 -4.15 -14.48 -24.26
CA LYS A 178 -4.45 -14.28 -25.68
C LYS A 178 -3.50 -13.28 -26.34
N GLU A 179 -3.20 -12.18 -25.65
CA GLU A 179 -2.42 -11.10 -26.24
C GLU A 179 -0.91 -11.37 -26.20
N THR A 180 -0.43 -11.97 -25.11
CA THR A 180 1.01 -12.04 -24.80
C THR A 180 1.53 -13.46 -24.60
N VAL A 181 0.96 -14.26 -23.68
CA VAL A 181 1.54 -15.55 -23.28
C VAL A 181 1.51 -16.58 -24.40
N SER A 182 0.39 -16.66 -25.13
CA SER A 182 0.24 -17.58 -26.28
C SER A 182 1.29 -17.37 -27.37
N LYS A 183 1.87 -16.16 -27.46
CA LYS A 183 2.88 -15.76 -28.46
C LYS A 183 4.31 -15.80 -27.94
N CYS A 184 4.53 -16.34 -26.73
CA CYS A 184 5.83 -16.29 -26.07
C CYS A 184 7.02 -16.84 -26.87
N LYS A 185 6.76 -17.72 -27.85
CA LYS A 185 7.77 -18.34 -28.69
C LYS A 185 7.81 -17.79 -30.12
N THR A 186 6.76 -17.11 -30.59
CA THR A 186 6.63 -16.70 -32.00
C THR A 186 7.29 -15.36 -32.30
N ASP A 187 7.40 -14.46 -31.32
CA ASP A 187 7.71 -13.05 -31.61
C ASP A 187 9.19 -12.68 -31.42
N GLY A 188 10.08 -13.67 -31.24
CA GLY A 188 11.50 -13.44 -30.93
C GLY A 188 11.77 -12.84 -29.55
N LYS A 189 10.72 -12.47 -28.81
CA LYS A 189 10.78 -11.92 -27.45
C LYS A 189 10.56 -13.04 -26.44
N LYS A 190 11.62 -13.42 -25.73
CA LYS A 190 11.63 -14.51 -24.73
C LYS A 190 10.97 -14.10 -23.41
N TYR A 191 9.73 -13.63 -23.44
CA TYR A 191 9.03 -13.16 -22.24
C TYR A 191 8.65 -14.29 -21.27
N CYS A 192 8.52 -15.53 -21.77
CA CYS A 192 8.26 -16.71 -20.93
C CYS A 192 9.50 -17.26 -20.24
N LEU A 193 10.68 -16.65 -20.42
CA LEU A 193 11.94 -17.19 -19.89
C LEU A 193 12.05 -18.68 -20.29
N ASN A 194 12.26 -19.59 -19.33
CA ASN A 194 12.35 -21.04 -19.57
C ASN A 194 11.04 -21.79 -19.29
N PHE A 195 9.88 -21.12 -19.30
CA PHE A 195 8.59 -21.80 -19.22
C PHE A 195 8.18 -22.31 -20.62
N ASP A 196 8.76 -23.44 -21.02
CA ASP A 196 8.64 -23.95 -22.38
C ASP A 196 7.20 -24.22 -22.83
N GLU A 197 6.37 -24.75 -21.95
CA GLU A 197 4.97 -25.11 -22.25
C GLU A 197 3.98 -23.96 -22.01
N CYS A 198 4.45 -22.78 -21.57
CA CYS A 198 3.53 -21.74 -21.12
C CYS A 198 2.62 -21.16 -22.22
N HIS A 199 3.05 -21.22 -23.47
CA HIS A 199 2.21 -20.89 -24.62
C HIS A 199 0.95 -21.77 -24.73
N ASN A 200 0.96 -22.97 -24.14
CA ASN A 200 -0.17 -23.91 -24.10
C ASN A 200 -1.04 -23.74 -22.84
N TYR A 201 -0.72 -22.82 -21.94
CA TYR A 201 -1.44 -22.62 -20.69
C TYR A 201 -2.67 -21.73 -20.91
N ASP A 202 -3.62 -22.18 -21.72
CA ASP A 202 -4.90 -21.48 -21.88
C ASP A 202 -5.69 -21.57 -20.58
N PRO A 203 -6.04 -20.44 -19.92
CA PRO A 203 -6.79 -20.46 -18.66
C PRO A 203 -8.15 -21.16 -18.82
N LYS A 204 -8.73 -21.20 -20.01
CA LYS A 204 -9.98 -21.92 -20.30
C LYS A 204 -9.88 -23.42 -20.06
N ILE A 205 -8.69 -24.00 -20.15
CA ILE A 205 -8.48 -25.42 -19.85
C ILE A 205 -8.76 -25.68 -18.37
N LEU A 206 -8.21 -24.85 -17.48
CA LEU A 206 -8.42 -24.98 -16.03
C LEU A 206 -9.82 -24.50 -15.60
N LEU A 207 -10.35 -23.45 -16.22
CA LEU A 207 -11.73 -23.01 -15.98
C LEU A 207 -12.76 -24.09 -16.32
N ASN A 208 -12.46 -24.94 -17.31
CA ASN A 208 -13.33 -26.07 -17.66
C ASN A 208 -13.31 -27.24 -16.66
N ASN A 209 -12.42 -27.22 -15.66
CA ASN A 209 -12.42 -28.18 -14.56
C ASN A 209 -13.77 -28.14 -13.82
N SER A 210 -14.28 -29.32 -13.41
CA SER A 210 -15.58 -29.42 -12.73
C SER A 210 -15.68 -28.54 -11.48
N LYS A 211 -14.59 -28.40 -10.72
CA LYS A 211 -14.52 -27.54 -9.52
C LYS A 211 -14.70 -26.06 -9.87
N CYS A 212 -14.09 -25.63 -10.97
CA CYS A 212 -14.18 -24.26 -11.44
C CYS A 212 -15.55 -23.97 -12.08
N LYS A 213 -16.15 -24.94 -12.77
CA LYS A 213 -17.54 -24.83 -13.26
C LYS A 213 -18.56 -24.69 -12.12
N LEU A 214 -18.36 -25.38 -11.01
CA LEU A 214 -19.20 -25.19 -9.81
C LEU A 214 -19.05 -23.77 -9.26
N THR A 215 -17.83 -23.24 -9.18
CA THR A 215 -17.59 -21.84 -8.82
C THR A 215 -18.27 -20.87 -9.78
N GLU A 216 -18.12 -21.07 -11.09
CA GLU A 216 -18.77 -20.26 -12.13
C GLU A 216 -20.29 -20.23 -11.95
N GLN A 217 -20.92 -21.38 -11.71
CA GLN A 217 -22.35 -21.48 -11.44
C GLN A 217 -22.75 -20.67 -10.20
N THR A 218 -22.02 -20.82 -9.10
CA THR A 218 -22.27 -20.07 -7.86
C THR A 218 -22.14 -18.57 -8.07
N GLU A 219 -21.15 -18.12 -8.84
CA GLU A 219 -20.95 -16.69 -9.14
C GLU A 219 -22.02 -16.13 -10.09
N ASN A 220 -22.49 -16.95 -11.04
CA ASN A 220 -23.60 -16.58 -11.92
C ASN A 220 -24.93 -16.47 -11.15
N GLU A 221 -25.21 -17.40 -10.23
CA GLU A 221 -26.37 -17.34 -9.34
C GLU A 221 -26.30 -16.11 -8.43
N ARG A 222 -25.12 -15.84 -7.83
CA ARG A 222 -24.90 -14.65 -7.02
C ARG A 222 -25.13 -13.37 -7.81
N THR A 223 -24.57 -13.27 -9.02
CA THR A 223 -24.75 -12.10 -9.90
C THR A 223 -26.23 -11.91 -10.27
N ARG A 224 -26.97 -13.01 -10.44
CA ARG A 224 -28.42 -12.97 -10.67
C ARG A 224 -29.16 -12.44 -9.45
N TRP A 225 -28.86 -12.95 -8.26
CA TRP A 225 -29.47 -12.45 -7.01
C TRP A 225 -29.12 -10.99 -6.74
N GLU A 226 -27.89 -10.55 -6.99
CA GLU A 226 -27.51 -9.14 -6.85
C GLU A 226 -28.34 -8.24 -7.78
N LYS A 227 -28.59 -8.67 -9.03
CA LYS A 227 -29.48 -7.95 -9.96
C LYS A 227 -30.94 -7.97 -9.54
N GLU A 228 -31.41 -9.06 -8.93
CA GLU A 228 -32.77 -9.18 -8.40
C GLU A 228 -32.92 -8.31 -7.13
N GLU A 229 -31.92 -8.25 -6.25
CA GLU A 229 -31.89 -7.39 -5.05
C GLU A 229 -31.84 -5.89 -5.41
N GLU A 230 -31.10 -5.48 -6.44
CA GLU A 230 -31.15 -4.11 -6.95
C GLU A 230 -32.56 -3.70 -7.42
N GLN A 231 -33.39 -4.66 -7.79
CA GLN A 231 -34.80 -4.44 -8.18
C GLN A 231 -35.76 -4.54 -6.98
N ILE A 232 -35.34 -5.07 -5.84
CA ILE A 232 -36.18 -5.24 -4.65
C ILE A 232 -35.95 -4.06 -3.70
N ILE A 233 -37.00 -3.25 -3.50
CA ILE A 233 -36.98 -2.14 -2.53
C ILE A 233 -37.21 -2.72 -1.12
N PRO A 234 -36.24 -2.63 -0.19
CA PRO A 234 -36.47 -3.09 1.18
C PRO A 234 -37.50 -2.19 1.86
N CYS A 235 -38.69 -2.71 2.12
CA CYS A 235 -39.73 -2.00 2.86
C CYS A 235 -39.30 -1.84 4.33
N ARG A 236 -39.48 -0.65 4.89
CA ARG A 236 -39.16 -0.37 6.30
C ARG A 236 -40.16 -1.13 7.18
N ARG A 237 -39.67 -1.93 8.13
CA ARG A 237 -40.54 -2.64 9.10
C ARG A 237 -41.53 -1.66 9.74
N GLY A 238 -42.83 -1.91 9.56
CA GLY A 238 -43.92 -1.09 10.11
C GLY A 238 -44.56 -0.10 9.14
N PHE A 239 -44.16 -0.06 7.86
CA PHE A 239 -44.78 0.78 6.83
C PHE A 239 -45.22 -0.06 5.61
N GLU A 240 -46.32 0.33 4.95
CA GLU A 240 -46.75 -0.29 3.69
C GLU A 240 -45.74 -0.01 2.57
N CYS A 241 -45.55 -0.98 1.68
CA CYS A 241 -44.68 -0.83 0.52
C CYS A 241 -45.31 0.14 -0.49
N VAL A 242 -44.60 1.21 -0.83
CA VAL A 242 -45.07 2.27 -1.74
C VAL A 242 -44.27 2.25 -3.05
N SER A 243 -44.90 2.52 -4.19
CA SER A 243 -44.25 2.53 -5.50
C SER A 243 -43.21 3.65 -5.64
N TYR A 244 -42.22 3.45 -6.52
CA TYR A 244 -41.11 4.37 -6.78
C TYR A 244 -41.57 5.77 -7.19
N ASP A 245 -42.66 5.86 -7.95
CA ASP A 245 -43.24 7.12 -8.40
C ASP A 245 -43.65 8.02 -7.23
N ILE A 246 -44.15 7.42 -6.15
CA ILE A 246 -44.57 8.15 -4.94
C ILE A 246 -43.34 8.58 -4.11
N ILE A 247 -42.31 7.73 -4.04
CA ILE A 247 -41.05 8.05 -3.32
C ILE A 247 -40.35 9.25 -3.96
N ASN A 248 -40.25 9.31 -5.29
CA ASN A 248 -39.63 10.43 -6.00
C ASN A 248 -40.44 11.75 -5.91
N THR A 249 -41.75 11.66 -5.70
CA THR A 249 -42.58 12.84 -5.42
C THR A 249 -42.44 13.35 -3.98
N SER A 250 -41.92 12.54 -3.05
CA SER A 250 -41.72 12.96 -1.66
C SER A 250 -40.35 13.63 -1.47
N ILE A 251 -40.31 14.79 -0.80
CA ILE A 251 -39.05 15.45 -0.44
C ILE A 251 -38.53 14.79 0.85
N THR A 252 -37.38 14.13 0.77
CA THR A 252 -36.73 13.47 1.92
C THR A 252 -35.41 14.15 2.27
N PHE A 253 -34.86 13.86 3.46
CA PHE A 253 -33.63 14.48 3.95
C PHE A 253 -32.39 14.24 3.06
N SER A 254 -32.40 13.21 2.21
CA SER A 254 -31.33 12.90 1.25
C SER A 254 -31.53 13.55 -0.13
N ASP A 255 -32.60 14.32 -0.31
CA ASP A 255 -32.90 14.99 -1.56
C ASP A 255 -32.05 16.26 -1.73
N TYR A 256 -31.41 16.45 -2.88
CA TYR A 256 -30.65 17.66 -3.19
C TYR A 256 -31.52 18.94 -3.16
N ARG A 257 -32.84 18.80 -3.35
CA ARG A 257 -33.82 19.87 -3.17
C ARG A 257 -33.85 20.38 -1.73
N PHE A 258 -33.60 19.51 -0.74
CA PHE A 258 -33.50 19.88 0.69
C PHE A 258 -32.30 20.77 0.98
N ILE A 259 -31.15 20.48 0.34
CA ILE A 259 -29.94 21.32 0.44
C ILE A 259 -30.25 22.74 -0.07
N SER A 260 -30.97 22.85 -1.17
CA SER A 260 -31.38 24.15 -1.73
C SER A 260 -32.27 24.94 -0.76
N LEU A 261 -33.18 24.27 -0.05
CA LEU A 261 -34.04 24.90 0.96
C LEU A 261 -33.25 25.39 2.19
N ILE A 262 -32.23 24.63 2.64
CA ILE A 262 -31.34 25.06 3.74
C ILE A 262 -30.58 26.32 3.33
N VAL A 263 -29.99 26.33 2.14
CA VAL A 263 -29.22 27.47 1.64
C VAL A 263 -30.10 28.72 1.53
N LEU A 264 -31.32 28.59 1.00
CA LEU A 264 -32.28 29.69 0.92
C LEU A 264 -32.69 30.20 2.31
N SER A 265 -32.86 29.30 3.27
CA SER A 265 -33.19 29.66 4.66
C SER A 265 -32.06 30.46 5.32
N ILE A 266 -30.81 30.02 5.14
CA ILE A 266 -29.63 30.73 5.65
C ILE A 266 -29.51 32.11 4.98
N TRP A 267 -29.73 32.19 3.67
CA TRP A 267 -29.74 33.46 2.94
C TRP A 267 -30.80 34.43 3.46
N ALA A 268 -32.02 33.95 3.73
CA ALA A 268 -33.09 34.76 4.30
C ALA A 268 -32.72 35.30 5.69
N ILE A 269 -32.07 34.49 6.53
CA ILE A 269 -31.59 34.91 7.85
C ILE A 269 -30.51 35.98 7.73
N ILE A 270 -29.51 35.80 6.85
CA ILE A 270 -28.42 36.77 6.64
C ILE A 270 -28.99 38.11 6.16
N LEU A 271 -29.90 38.10 5.18
CA LEU A 271 -30.55 39.30 4.70
C LEU A 271 -31.32 39.99 5.82
N SER A 272 -32.07 39.24 6.63
CA SER A 272 -32.79 39.76 7.78
C SER A 272 -31.85 40.40 8.81
N CYS A 273 -30.72 39.77 9.14
CA CYS A 273 -29.70 40.33 10.02
C CYS A 273 -29.06 41.60 9.44
N PHE A 274 -28.83 41.66 8.14
CA PHE A 274 -28.30 42.85 7.47
C PHE A 274 -29.29 44.03 7.54
N PHE A 275 -30.58 43.77 7.31
CA PHE A 275 -31.63 44.76 7.51
C PHE A 275 -31.67 45.25 8.96
N LEU A 276 -31.67 44.34 9.94
CA LEU A 276 -31.65 44.71 11.36
C LEU A 276 -30.39 45.49 11.75
N TYR A 277 -29.22 45.11 11.25
CA TYR A 277 -27.97 45.84 11.49
C TYR A 277 -28.01 47.27 10.95
N LYS A 278 -28.57 47.48 9.76
CA LYS A 278 -28.66 48.80 9.13
C LYS A 278 -29.70 49.71 9.80
N PHE A 279 -30.78 49.15 10.35
CA PHE A 279 -31.90 49.92 10.88
C PHE A 279 -32.00 49.96 12.41
N THR A 280 -31.09 49.32 13.14
CA THR A 280 -31.04 49.33 14.61
C THR A 280 -29.72 49.94 15.09
N PRO A 281 -29.68 50.90 16.04
CA PRO A 281 -28.48 51.68 16.37
C PRO A 281 -27.47 50.92 17.27
N PHE A 282 -27.17 49.65 16.95
CA PHE A 282 -26.29 48.79 17.74
C PHE A 282 -24.78 48.99 17.47
N GLY A 283 -24.40 49.86 16.52
CA GLY A 283 -22.99 50.14 16.21
C GLY A 283 -22.18 50.69 17.40
N SER A 284 -22.81 51.49 18.27
CA SER A 284 -22.18 52.03 19.49
C SER A 284 -21.89 50.94 20.54
N PHE A 285 -22.77 49.94 20.65
CA PHE A 285 -22.70 48.91 21.69
C PHE A 285 -21.56 47.90 21.44
N LEU A 286 -21.34 47.50 20.19
CA LEU A 286 -20.27 46.56 19.81
C LEU A 286 -18.87 47.16 19.99
N ASN A 287 -18.69 48.45 19.72
CA ASN A 287 -17.40 49.11 19.88
C ASN A 287 -16.98 49.18 21.36
N ASN A 288 -17.97 49.30 22.27
CA ASN A 288 -17.73 49.33 23.71
C ASN A 288 -17.29 47.97 24.28
N ILE A 289 -17.72 46.86 23.66
CA ILE A 289 -17.30 45.50 24.02
C ILE A 289 -15.87 45.22 23.55
N LEU A 290 -15.51 45.65 22.34
CA LEU A 290 -14.16 45.45 21.78
C LEU A 290 -13.09 46.23 22.56
N ASN A 291 -13.38 47.47 22.98
CA ASN A 291 -12.45 48.26 23.80
C ASN A 291 -12.19 47.64 25.19
N LYS A 292 -13.14 46.87 25.74
CA LYS A 292 -12.96 46.18 27.03
C LYS A 292 -11.91 45.05 27.00
N LYS A 293 -11.61 44.47 25.83
CA LYS A 293 -10.58 43.42 25.68
C LYS A 293 -9.14 43.94 25.69
N ASN A 294 -8.90 45.20 25.31
CA ASN A 294 -7.55 45.79 25.29
C ASN A 294 -6.99 46.08 26.69
N ILE A 295 -7.85 46.18 27.72
CA ILE A 295 -7.41 46.37 29.11
C ILE A 295 -6.85 45.07 29.71
N LEU A 296 -7.34 43.89 29.28
CA LEU A 296 -6.92 42.60 29.84
C LEU A 296 -5.54 42.13 29.35
N LYS A 297 -5.08 42.58 28.16
CA LYS A 297 -3.79 42.21 27.59
C LYS A 297 -2.60 42.91 28.27
N LYS A 298 -2.83 44.00 28.99
CA LYS A 298 -1.77 44.78 29.66
C LYS A 298 -1.32 44.16 30.98
N ASN A 299 -2.12 43.26 31.57
CA ASN A 299 -1.85 42.67 32.89
C ASN A 299 -1.14 41.31 32.85
N ILE A 300 -0.82 40.78 31.66
CA ILE A 300 -0.19 39.45 31.49
C ILE A 300 1.33 39.57 31.23
N HIS A 301 1.84 40.77 30.94
CA HIS A 301 3.25 40.98 30.61
C HIS A 301 4.17 41.24 31.81
N GLU A 302 3.64 41.21 33.04
CA GLU A 302 4.38 41.59 34.26
C GLU A 302 4.71 40.38 35.18
N GLU A 303 4.33 39.15 34.79
CA GLU A 303 4.53 37.92 35.60
C GLU A 303 5.60 36.94 35.07
N GLU A 304 6.38 37.29 34.02
CA GLU A 304 7.31 36.34 33.36
C GLU A 304 8.80 36.62 33.63
N PHE A 305 9.20 36.95 34.87
CA PHE A 305 10.60 37.21 35.23
C PHE A 305 11.11 36.54 36.53
N GLN A 306 10.46 35.47 37.01
CA GLN A 306 10.82 34.87 38.30
C GLN A 306 10.90 33.33 38.33
N GLU A 307 11.50 32.69 37.33
CA GLU A 307 11.89 31.26 37.44
C GLU A 307 13.22 30.98 36.72
N LEU A 308 14.34 31.17 37.43
CA LEU A 308 15.63 30.55 37.13
C LEU A 308 16.57 30.70 38.35
N PHE A 309 17.21 29.59 38.72
CA PHE A 309 18.16 29.35 39.82
C PHE A 309 17.55 28.97 41.18
N GLU A 310 17.71 27.69 41.56
CA GLU A 310 18.57 27.33 42.70
C GLU A 310 18.91 25.83 42.71
N SER A 311 20.21 25.57 42.81
CA SER A 311 20.88 24.28 42.98
C SER A 311 21.05 23.94 44.45
N ASP A 312 21.08 22.64 44.75
CA ASP A 312 21.76 21.96 45.86
C ASP A 312 21.71 22.56 47.27
N SER A 313 21.04 21.87 48.22
CA SER A 313 21.66 21.41 49.47
C SER A 313 20.69 20.70 50.41
N GLU A 314 21.17 19.55 50.92
CA GLU A 314 21.04 19.03 52.30
C GLU A 314 19.68 18.63 52.90
N ASP A 315 19.53 17.30 52.98
CA ASP A 315 19.43 16.52 54.23
C ASP A 315 19.07 17.27 55.52
N SER A 316 17.87 17.06 56.02
CA SER A 316 17.68 16.26 57.25
C SER A 316 16.22 16.28 57.70
N SER A 317 15.74 15.08 57.98
CA SER A 317 14.43 14.79 58.54
C SER A 317 14.37 15.12 60.03
N LEU A 318 13.40 15.91 60.47
CA LEU A 318 12.80 15.75 61.80
C LEU A 318 11.28 16.03 61.74
N ASN A 319 10.52 14.94 61.70
CA ASN A 319 9.15 14.89 62.17
C ASN A 319 9.11 15.34 63.65
N PHE A 320 8.09 16.10 64.05
CA PHE A 320 7.16 15.60 65.08
C PHE A 320 5.86 16.42 65.13
N ASN A 321 4.80 15.69 64.83
CA ASN A 321 3.42 15.89 65.20
C ASN A 321 3.18 16.61 66.54
N ASN A 322 2.17 17.50 66.52
CA ASN A 322 0.90 17.36 67.24
C ASN A 322 0.45 18.62 68.00
N ARG A 323 -0.82 18.95 67.71
CA ARG A 323 -1.84 19.54 68.59
C ARG A 323 -1.78 21.04 68.87
N GLU A 324 -2.53 21.73 68.01
CA GLU A 324 -3.69 22.59 68.34
C GLU A 324 -3.73 23.21 69.74
N TYR A 325 -3.51 24.53 69.82
CA TYR A 325 -4.24 25.41 70.73
C TYR A 325 -4.42 26.80 70.09
N ARG A 326 -5.68 27.25 70.05
CA ARG A 326 -6.09 28.63 69.73
C ARG A 326 -5.79 29.55 70.90
N ILE A 327 -5.14 30.69 70.68
CA ILE A 327 -5.40 31.92 71.46
C ILE A 327 -5.21 33.16 70.56
N THR A 328 -6.30 33.91 70.44
CA THR A 328 -6.40 35.32 70.02
C THR A 328 -5.79 36.26 71.05
N TYR A 329 -5.13 37.33 70.62
CA TYR A 329 -4.96 38.53 71.45
C TYR A 329 -5.50 39.76 70.74
N ASN A 330 -6.43 40.41 71.44
CA ASN A 330 -6.87 41.78 71.25
C ASN A 330 -6.19 42.62 72.35
N HIS A 331 -5.74 43.83 71.98
CA HIS A 331 -5.56 45.11 72.70
C HIS A 331 -5.43 45.12 74.24
N ASP A 332 -4.53 45.88 74.88
CA ASP A 332 -4.07 47.27 74.66
C ASP A 332 -2.57 47.45 74.93
#